data_AF-A0AAW1H872-F1
#
_entry.id   AF-A0AAW1H872-F1
#
_cell.length_a   1.000
_cell.length_b   1.000
_cell.length_c   1.000
_cell.angle_alpha   90.00
_cell.angle_beta   90.00
_cell.angle_gamma   90.00
#
_symmetry.space_group_name_H-M   'P 1'
#
loop_
_entity.id
_entity.type
_entity.pdbx_description
1 polymer ?
#
loop_
_entity_poly.entity_id
_entity_poly.type
_entity_poly.pdbx_seq_one_letter_code
_entity_poly.pdbx_strand_id
1 'polypeptide(L)'
;MVIEDMIYVVNVQEFAEYVAWSLSSDAKQFFVDLEQDPPKMIQADDQTSAVEGFVSVCRLFSAVFTTDGVNDNAVLEQSKDHSKSAESSSNDTISELSVVLNLSSCLQDYQITIPTLNGWLLGYPVIYLFGKDHISDAIYNLSTKPLHLFRVLFRRNSSHTSPSSLEELMSFSVPYDLSMNGRNEPWAETFWLQVKAKQEKCKHVWRSLQMEVGECYPQAIAL
;
A
#
# COMPACT_ATOMS: atom_id res chain seq x y z
N MET A 1 -16.82 10.21 0.42
CA MET A 1 -16.82 8.96 1.18
C MET A 1 -15.40 8.81 1.70
N VAL A 2 -15.11 9.41 2.85
CA VAL A 2 -13.80 9.28 3.50
C VAL A 2 -13.82 7.89 4.12
N ILE A 3 -12.92 7.01 3.69
CA ILE A 3 -12.83 5.68 4.29
C ILE A 3 -12.02 5.85 5.58
N GLU A 4 -12.69 6.31 6.64
CA GLU A 4 -12.10 6.45 7.97
C GLU A 4 -11.82 5.09 8.64
N ASP A 5 -12.40 3.99 8.12
CA ASP A 5 -12.36 2.66 8.73
C ASP A 5 -11.74 1.57 7.80
N MET A 6 -10.50 1.75 7.33
CA MET A 6 -9.76 0.64 6.70
C MET A 6 -9.09 -0.23 7.77
N ILE A 7 -9.44 -1.52 7.80
CA ILE A 7 -8.79 -2.51 8.65
C ILE A 7 -7.94 -3.43 7.76
N TYR A 8 -6.65 -3.49 8.07
CA TYR A 8 -5.71 -4.38 7.41
C TYR A 8 -5.51 -5.64 8.24
N VAL A 9 -5.66 -6.80 7.60
CA VAL A 9 -5.24 -8.08 8.18
C VAL A 9 -3.94 -8.48 7.51
N VAL A 10 -2.87 -8.52 8.28
CA VAL A 10 -1.52 -8.81 7.77
C VAL A 10 -0.98 -10.10 8.38
N ASN A 11 -0.27 -10.87 7.56
CA ASN A 11 0.62 -11.89 8.09
C ASN A 11 1.88 -11.18 8.62
N VAL A 12 2.14 -11.27 9.92
CA VAL A 12 3.24 -10.54 10.58
C VAL A 12 4.60 -10.82 9.94
N GLN A 13 4.88 -12.10 9.62
CA GLN A 13 6.15 -12.49 9.04
C GLN A 13 6.31 -11.94 7.62
N GLU A 14 5.31 -12.15 6.75
CA GLU A 14 5.36 -11.63 5.37
C GLU A 14 5.39 -10.10 5.35
N PHE A 15 4.72 -9.45 6.31
CA PHE A 15 4.74 -8.01 6.44
C PHE A 15 6.11 -7.49 6.90
N ALA A 16 6.75 -8.13 7.88
CA ALA A 16 8.11 -7.79 8.28
C ALA A 16 9.11 -7.94 7.12
N GLU A 17 9.00 -9.03 6.35
CA GLU A 17 9.81 -9.23 5.13
C GLU A 17 9.54 -8.13 4.08
N TYR A 18 8.28 -7.74 3.90
CA TYR A 18 7.89 -6.67 2.95
C TYR A 18 8.40 -5.29 3.39
N VAL A 19 8.36 -4.97 4.68
CA VAL A 19 8.90 -3.74 5.25
C VAL A 19 10.42 -3.70 5.07
N ALA A 20 11.12 -4.80 5.40
CA ALA A 20 12.56 -4.91 5.23
C ALA A 20 12.96 -4.78 3.75
N TRP A 21 12.22 -5.44 2.85
CA TRP A 21 12.41 -5.30 1.41
C TRP A 21 12.22 -3.85 0.97
N SER A 22 11.19 -3.15 1.45
CA SER A 22 10.90 -1.75 1.10
C SER A 22 12.02 -0.78 1.50
N LEU A 23 12.80 -1.11 2.53
CA LEU A 23 13.96 -0.32 2.99
C LEU A 23 15.29 -0.73 2.32
N SER A 24 15.29 -1.81 1.55
CA SER A 24 16.49 -2.32 0.88
C SER A 24 16.81 -1.53 -0.40
N SER A 25 18.07 -1.55 -0.81
CA SER A 25 18.49 -0.99 -2.11
C SER A 25 17.89 -1.72 -3.31
N ASP A 26 17.37 -2.94 -3.10
CA ASP A 26 16.75 -3.76 -4.15
C ASP A 26 15.27 -3.40 -4.35
N ALA A 27 14.69 -2.57 -3.48
CA ALA A 27 13.33 -2.08 -3.62
C ALA A 27 13.21 -1.17 -4.83
N LYS A 28 12.43 -1.58 -5.82
CA LYS A 28 12.04 -0.71 -6.94
C LYS A 28 10.62 -0.21 -6.70
N GLN A 29 10.47 0.63 -5.68
CA GLN A 29 9.20 1.34 -5.46
C GLN A 29 9.14 2.54 -6.39
N PHE A 30 8.03 2.67 -7.09
CA PHE A 30 7.76 3.79 -7.98
C PHE A 30 6.71 4.68 -7.32
N PHE A 31 7.03 5.95 -7.17
CA PHE A 31 6.08 6.92 -6.64
C PHE A 31 5.61 7.83 -7.76
N VAL A 32 4.36 8.25 -7.69
CA VAL A 32 3.84 9.36 -8.49
C VAL A 32 3.71 10.55 -7.57
N ASP A 33 4.56 11.54 -7.80
CA ASP A 33 4.48 12.85 -7.19
C ASP A 33 3.24 13.57 -7.72
N LEU A 34 2.26 13.76 -6.84
CA LEU A 34 1.00 14.43 -7.12
C LEU A 34 1.00 15.91 -6.69
N GLU A 35 2.10 16.43 -6.14
CA GLU A 35 2.24 17.84 -5.79
C GLU A 35 2.51 18.69 -7.05
N GLN A 36 3.02 18.08 -8.10
CA GLN A 36 3.40 18.74 -9.35
C GLN A 36 2.31 18.59 -10.42
N ASP A 37 2.15 19.63 -11.25
CA ASP A 37 1.37 19.57 -12.49
C ASP A 37 2.29 19.84 -13.71
N PRO A 38 2.52 18.87 -14.61
CA PRO A 38 1.98 17.51 -14.58
C PRO A 38 2.63 16.63 -13.50
N PRO A 39 1.90 15.61 -12.99
CA PRO A 39 2.45 14.61 -12.08
C PRO A 39 3.71 13.95 -12.65
N LYS A 40 4.62 13.52 -11.78
CA LYS A 40 5.89 12.91 -12.17
C LYS A 40 6.12 11.59 -11.48
N MET A 41 6.72 10.65 -12.21
CA MET A 41 7.25 9.44 -11.59
C MET A 41 8.56 9.79 -10.90
N ILE A 42 8.67 9.47 -9.61
CA ILE A 42 9.89 9.62 -8.81
C ILE A 42 10.24 8.28 -8.16
N GLN A 43 11.51 8.11 -7.81
CA GLN A 43 12.05 6.94 -7.13
C GLN A 43 12.35 7.26 -5.67
N ALA A 44 12.59 6.23 -4.86
CA ALA A 44 12.87 6.39 -3.42
C ALA A 44 14.19 7.12 -3.12
N ASP A 45 15.07 7.28 -4.11
CA ASP A 45 16.33 8.04 -4.02
C ASP A 45 16.14 9.54 -4.29
N ASP A 46 15.00 9.93 -4.86
CA ASP A 46 14.62 11.34 -5.01
C ASP A 46 14.28 11.90 -3.62
N GLN A 47 15.21 12.68 -3.04
CA GLN A 47 15.15 13.23 -1.68
C GLN A 47 14.06 14.31 -1.52
N THR A 48 12.79 13.92 -1.61
CA THR A 48 11.64 14.79 -1.27
C THR A 48 11.21 14.58 0.18
N SER A 49 10.63 15.61 0.80
CA SER A 49 10.12 15.53 2.18
C SER A 49 9.09 14.42 2.35
N ALA A 50 8.27 14.16 1.32
CA ALA A 50 7.28 13.09 1.33
C ALA A 50 7.93 11.70 1.26
N VAL A 51 9.00 11.52 0.46
CA VAL A 51 9.77 10.26 0.43
C VAL A 51 10.45 10.03 1.78
N GLU A 52 11.06 11.05 2.37
CA GLU A 52 11.69 10.96 3.70
C GLU A 52 10.67 10.56 4.79
N GLY A 53 9.47 11.15 4.74
CA GLY A 53 8.36 10.79 5.62
C GLY A 53 7.94 9.33 5.44
N PHE A 54 7.81 8.87 4.20
CA PHE A 54 7.47 7.48 3.88
C PHE A 54 8.53 6.51 4.41
N VAL A 55 9.81 6.77 4.15
CA VAL A 55 10.91 5.93 4.63
C VAL A 55 10.93 5.88 6.17
N SER A 56 10.62 7.00 6.83
CA SER A 56 10.56 7.05 8.30
C SER A 56 9.42 6.18 8.84
N VAL A 57 8.26 6.16 8.18
CA VAL A 57 7.16 5.25 8.51
C VAL A 57 7.53 3.79 8.27
N CYS A 58 8.22 3.46 7.18
CA CYS A 58 8.74 2.10 6.97
C CYS A 58 9.71 1.68 8.08
N ARG A 59 10.60 2.57 8.55
CA ARG A 59 11.49 2.29 9.69
C ARG A 59 10.72 2.07 10.98
N LEU A 60 9.67 2.86 11.22
CA LEU A 60 8.78 2.66 12.37
C LEU A 60 8.15 1.27 12.33
N PHE A 61 7.62 0.85 11.18
CA PHE A 61 7.09 -0.51 11.04
C PHE A 61 8.17 -1.58 11.20
N SER A 62 9.39 -1.34 10.73
CA SER A 62 10.49 -2.30 10.90
C SER A 62 10.88 -2.50 12.37
N ALA A 63 10.65 -1.50 13.23
CA ALA A 63 10.89 -1.61 14.67
C ALA A 63 9.77 -2.37 15.40
N VAL A 64 8.54 -2.32 14.87
CA VAL A 64 7.36 -2.98 15.44
C VAL A 64 7.22 -4.42 14.94
N PHE A 65 7.39 -4.64 13.65
CA PHE A 65 7.19 -5.93 12.99
C PHE A 65 8.54 -6.54 12.63
N THR A 66 8.86 -7.65 13.29
CA THR A 66 10.08 -8.41 13.07
C THR A 66 9.75 -9.80 12.55
N THR A 67 10.74 -10.48 11.95
CA THR A 67 10.57 -11.87 11.51
C THR A 67 10.30 -12.83 12.66
N ASP A 68 10.67 -12.45 13.89
CA ASP A 68 10.44 -13.22 15.12
C ASP A 68 9.06 -12.92 15.76
N GLY A 69 8.30 -11.96 15.22
CA GLY A 69 6.99 -11.54 15.72
C GLY A 69 6.86 -10.04 15.90
N VAL A 70 5.82 -9.61 16.62
CA VAL A 70 5.60 -8.20 16.97
C VAL A 70 6.39 -7.85 18.22
N ASN A 71 7.12 -6.73 18.18
CA ASN A 71 7.84 -6.20 19.32
C ASN A 71 6.89 -5.42 20.25
N ASP A 72 6.39 -6.09 21.29
CA ASP A 72 5.43 -5.54 22.26
C ASP A 72 5.91 -4.22 22.91
N ASN A 73 7.22 -4.05 23.13
CA ASN A 73 7.77 -2.83 23.72
C ASN A 73 7.62 -1.62 22.78
N ALA A 74 7.81 -1.82 21.48
CA ALA A 74 7.65 -0.77 20.47
C ALA A 74 6.17 -0.35 20.31
N VAL A 75 5.25 -1.31 20.44
CA VAL A 75 3.80 -1.04 20.46
C VAL A 75 3.40 -0.26 21.72
N LEU A 76 3.99 -0.58 22.87
CA LEU A 76 3.71 0.12 24.13
C LEU A 76 4.21 1.58 24.13
N GLU A 77 5.32 1.88 23.45
CA GLU A 77 5.80 3.25 23.29
C GLU A 77 4.87 4.09 22.41
N GLN A 78 4.32 3.51 21.33
CA GLN A 78 3.33 4.18 20.48
C GLN A 78 2.00 4.47 21.21
N SER A 79 1.61 3.63 22.17
CA SER A 79 0.36 3.80 22.95
C SER A 79 0.52 4.71 24.17
N LYS A 80 1.74 4.94 24.66
CA LYS A 80 2.02 5.86 25.78
C LYS A 80 1.82 7.34 25.41
N ASP A 81 1.98 7.70 24.14
CA ASP A 81 1.71 9.07 23.68
C ASP A 81 0.20 9.41 23.61
N HIS A 82 -0.69 8.42 23.82
CA HIS A 82 -2.14 8.62 23.83
C HIS A 82 -2.88 8.17 25.10
N SER A 83 -2.18 7.74 26.17
CA SER A 83 -2.83 7.33 27.43
C SER A 83 -2.50 8.27 28.60
N LYS A 84 -3.21 9.40 28.68
CA LYS A 84 -3.51 9.99 29.99
C LYS A 84 -4.82 9.37 30.50
N SER A 85 -4.69 8.56 31.56
CA SER A 85 -5.71 7.72 32.24
C SER A 85 -6.08 6.44 31.46
N ALA A 86 -6.21 5.26 32.07
CA ALA A 86 -6.43 4.92 33.47
C ALA A 86 -5.60 3.69 33.90
N GLU A 87 -5.26 3.64 35.19
CA GLU A 87 -4.71 2.46 35.84
C GLU A 87 -5.69 1.29 35.74
N SER A 88 -5.25 0.14 35.22
CA SER A 88 -5.78 -1.14 35.69
C SER A 88 -4.77 -2.27 35.55
N SER A 89 -4.77 -3.08 36.61
CA SER A 89 -3.81 -4.08 37.05
C SER A 89 -3.68 -5.34 36.19
N SER A 90 -2.43 -5.77 36.07
CA SER A 90 -1.87 -7.14 36.14
C SER A 90 -2.70 -8.36 35.73
N ASN A 91 -2.01 -9.17 34.91
CA ASN A 91 -2.04 -10.64 34.80
C ASN A 91 -3.27 -11.26 34.13
N ASP A 92 -3.17 -11.47 32.81
CA ASP A 92 -3.76 -12.66 32.19
C ASP A 92 -2.95 -13.15 30.97
N THR A 93 -2.50 -14.40 31.12
CA THR A 93 -2.22 -15.45 30.13
C THR A 93 -2.05 -15.06 28.66
N ILE A 94 -0.82 -15.27 28.16
CA ILE A 94 -0.40 -15.26 26.75
C ILE A 94 -1.29 -16.22 25.95
N SER A 95 -2.31 -15.69 25.28
CA SER A 95 -3.13 -16.45 24.33
C SER A 95 -3.65 -15.50 23.26
N GLU A 96 -3.08 -15.62 22.06
CA GLU A 96 -3.49 -14.94 20.81
C GLU A 96 -3.72 -13.41 20.92
N LEU A 97 -2.64 -12.65 21.06
CA LEU A 97 -2.67 -11.20 20.83
C LEU A 97 -2.89 -10.92 19.33
N SER A 98 -4.13 -10.67 18.93
CA SER A 98 -4.39 -9.89 17.71
C SER A 98 -4.00 -8.44 18.02
N VAL A 99 -2.77 -8.07 17.67
CA VAL A 99 -2.27 -6.71 17.88
C VAL A 99 -3.00 -5.77 16.92
N VAL A 100 -3.92 -4.96 17.45
CA VAL A 100 -4.60 -3.90 16.69
C VAL A 100 -3.72 -2.65 16.73
N LEU A 101 -3.23 -2.21 15.58
CA LEU A 101 -2.41 -1.02 15.45
C LEU A 101 -3.20 0.10 14.79
N ASN A 102 -3.17 1.27 15.42
CA ASN A 102 -3.70 2.48 14.81
C ASN A 102 -2.64 3.07 13.87
N LEU A 103 -2.86 2.95 12.56
CA LEU A 103 -1.93 3.47 11.56
C LEU A 103 -1.94 5.00 11.51
N SER A 104 -3.05 5.65 11.88
CA SER A 104 -3.15 7.12 11.85
C SER A 104 -2.23 7.78 12.86
N SER A 105 -2.00 7.17 14.03
CA SER A 105 -1.02 7.68 14.99
C SER A 105 0.41 7.58 14.46
N CYS A 106 0.71 6.53 13.69
CA CYS A 106 2.01 6.38 13.03
C CYS A 106 2.30 7.47 12.00
N LEU A 107 1.27 8.18 11.51
CA LEU A 107 1.40 9.21 10.49
C LEU A 107 1.37 10.64 11.04
N GLN A 108 1.08 10.85 12.33
CA GLN A 108 0.85 12.21 12.88
C GLN A 108 2.05 13.13 12.63
N ASP A 109 3.27 12.63 12.87
CA ASP A 109 4.50 13.41 12.80
C ASP A 109 5.14 13.49 11.41
N TYR A 110 4.57 12.79 10.42
CA TYR A 110 5.15 12.71 9.08
C TYR A 110 4.32 13.46 8.04
N GLN A 111 5.01 14.02 7.04
CA GLN A 111 4.40 14.72 5.89
C GLN A 111 3.99 13.74 4.78
N ILE A 112 3.30 12.66 5.16
CA ILE A 112 2.68 11.73 4.22
C ILE A 112 1.21 11.55 4.57
N THR A 113 0.44 11.07 3.60
CA THR A 113 -1.00 10.94 3.71
C THR A 113 -1.44 9.48 3.79
N ILE A 114 -2.66 9.25 4.28
CA ILE A 114 -3.26 7.92 4.34
C ILE A 114 -3.31 7.27 2.94
N PRO A 115 -3.69 7.97 1.84
CA PRO A 115 -3.63 7.40 0.50
C PRO A 115 -2.27 6.85 0.09
N THR A 116 -1.17 7.54 0.42
CA THR A 116 0.20 7.03 0.19
C THR A 116 0.42 5.71 0.92
N LEU A 117 0.10 5.68 2.22
CA LEU A 117 0.28 4.48 3.03
C LEU A 117 -0.58 3.33 2.52
N ASN A 118 -1.84 3.60 2.15
CA ASN A 118 -2.76 2.60 1.63
C ASN A 118 -2.24 1.95 0.35
N GLY A 119 -1.71 2.75 -0.59
CA GLY A 119 -1.13 2.24 -1.82
C GLY A 119 0.04 1.28 -1.55
N TRP A 120 0.91 1.65 -0.61
CA TRP A 120 2.03 0.80 -0.21
C TRP A 120 1.58 -0.48 0.53
N LEU A 121 0.64 -0.38 1.48
CA LEU A 121 0.12 -1.53 2.24
C LEU A 121 -0.62 -2.54 1.35
N LEU A 122 -1.32 -2.07 0.32
CA LEU A 122 -1.99 -2.92 -0.66
C LEU A 122 -1.02 -3.54 -1.67
N GLY A 123 0.27 -3.17 -1.62
CA GLY A 123 1.30 -3.70 -2.50
C GLY A 123 1.17 -3.19 -3.94
N TYR A 124 0.67 -1.97 -4.13
CA TYR A 124 0.61 -1.37 -5.45
C TYR A 124 2.03 -1.12 -6.00
N PRO A 125 2.25 -1.34 -7.31
CA PRO A 125 3.56 -1.14 -7.91
C PRO A 125 3.90 0.33 -8.14
N VAL A 126 2.87 1.18 -8.12
CA VAL A 126 2.96 2.64 -8.23
C VAL A 126 2.19 3.24 -7.06
N ILE A 127 2.85 4.07 -6.27
CA ILE A 127 2.31 4.64 -5.04
C ILE A 127 2.16 6.15 -5.21
N TYR A 128 0.97 6.67 -4.93
CA TYR A 128 0.75 8.12 -4.95
C TYR A 128 1.41 8.78 -3.75
N LEU A 129 2.20 9.82 -4.00
CA LEU A 129 2.96 10.52 -2.99
C LEU A 129 2.66 12.02 -3.04
N PHE A 130 2.28 12.56 -1.89
CA PHE A 130 2.03 13.99 -1.67
C PHE A 130 1.96 14.27 -0.17
N GLY A 131 2.38 15.46 0.22
CA GLY A 131 2.29 15.96 1.58
C GLY A 131 0.86 16.34 1.98
N LYS A 132 0.64 16.49 3.30
CA LYS A 132 -0.67 16.87 3.86
C LYS A 132 -1.13 18.25 3.36
N ASP A 133 -0.18 19.14 3.06
CA ASP A 133 -0.48 20.48 2.55
C ASP A 133 -0.86 20.50 1.05
N HIS A 134 -0.66 19.38 0.34
CA HIS A 134 -0.86 19.25 -1.10
C HIS A 134 -2.07 18.39 -1.48
N ILE A 135 -2.99 18.13 -0.54
CA ILE A 135 -4.20 17.32 -0.80
C ILE A 135 -5.02 17.91 -1.95
N SER A 136 -5.15 19.24 -2.03
CA SER A 136 -5.92 19.89 -3.10
C SER A 136 -5.27 19.73 -4.47
N ASP A 137 -3.94 19.82 -4.52
CA ASP A 137 -3.16 19.60 -5.75
C ASP A 137 -3.30 18.14 -6.21
N ALA A 138 -3.21 17.19 -5.29
CA ALA A 138 -3.40 15.78 -5.58
C ALA A 138 -4.81 15.46 -6.09
N ILE A 139 -5.85 16.01 -5.47
CA ILE A 139 -7.24 15.88 -5.96
C ILE A 139 -7.36 16.46 -7.37
N TYR A 140 -6.81 17.66 -7.61
CA TYR A 140 -6.84 18.30 -8.93
C TYR A 140 -6.16 17.41 -9.99
N ASN A 141 -4.95 16.95 -9.70
CA ASN A 141 -4.15 16.14 -10.61
C ASN A 141 -4.79 14.79 -10.95
N LEU A 142 -5.47 14.16 -10.00
CA LEU A 142 -6.17 12.90 -10.23
C LEU A 142 -7.56 13.08 -10.86
N SER A 143 -8.25 14.19 -10.57
CA SER A 143 -9.66 14.37 -10.98
C SER A 143 -9.85 15.01 -12.35
N THR A 144 -8.84 15.73 -12.85
CA THR A 144 -8.95 16.52 -14.10
C THR A 144 -8.35 15.84 -15.32
N LYS A 145 -7.56 14.77 -15.11
CA LYS A 145 -6.84 14.06 -16.17
C LYS A 145 -7.29 12.61 -16.27
N PRO A 146 -7.23 12.00 -17.47
CA PRO A 146 -7.49 10.57 -17.61
C PRO A 146 -6.47 9.74 -16.83
N LEU A 147 -6.90 8.58 -16.36
CA LEU A 147 -6.06 7.60 -15.67
C LEU A 147 -6.09 6.27 -16.43
N HIS A 148 -4.98 5.55 -16.43
CA HIS A 148 -4.99 4.12 -16.74
C HIS A 148 -5.33 3.31 -15.50
N LEU A 149 -6.39 2.50 -15.60
CA LEU A 149 -6.85 1.59 -14.58
C LEU A 149 -6.31 0.19 -14.87
N PHE A 150 -5.41 -0.27 -14.01
CA PHE A 150 -4.90 -1.63 -14.02
C PHE A 150 -5.77 -2.50 -13.14
N ARG A 151 -6.24 -3.63 -13.67
CA ARG A 151 -7.04 -4.62 -12.94
C ARG A 151 -6.31 -5.94 -12.96
N VAL A 152 -6.00 -6.46 -11.77
CA VAL A 152 -5.52 -7.83 -11.61
C VAL A 152 -6.73 -8.72 -11.37
N LEU A 153 -6.98 -9.61 -12.31
CA LEU A 153 -8.09 -10.53 -12.32
C LEU A 153 -7.61 -11.95 -12.05
N PHE A 154 -8.39 -12.73 -11.31
CA PHE A 154 -8.03 -14.08 -10.93
C PHE A 154 -9.17 -15.08 -11.06
N ARG A 155 -8.82 -16.36 -11.08
CA ARG A 155 -9.77 -17.47 -11.02
C ARG A 155 -9.38 -18.44 -9.93
N ARG A 156 -10.31 -18.81 -9.06
CA ARG A 156 -10.12 -19.84 -8.02
C ARG A 156 -10.31 -21.25 -8.60
N ASN A 157 -9.67 -22.24 -7.99
CA ASN A 157 -9.86 -23.64 -8.40
C ASN A 157 -11.25 -24.20 -8.05
N SER A 158 -11.90 -23.67 -7.02
CA SER A 158 -13.18 -24.16 -6.49
C SER A 158 -14.41 -23.37 -6.94
N SER A 159 -14.30 -22.49 -7.95
CA SER A 159 -15.45 -21.65 -8.35
C SER A 159 -16.52 -22.52 -9.01
N HIS A 160 -17.60 -22.81 -8.29
CA HIS A 160 -18.84 -23.40 -8.82
C HIS A 160 -19.67 -22.39 -9.63
N THR A 161 -19.27 -21.10 -9.62
CA THR A 161 -19.75 -20.06 -10.52
C THR A 161 -19.35 -20.36 -11.95
N SER A 162 -20.14 -19.85 -12.90
CA SER A 162 -20.00 -20.16 -14.32
C SER A 162 -18.53 -20.08 -14.80
N PRO A 163 -18.10 -20.98 -15.70
CA PRO A 163 -16.69 -21.13 -16.11
C PRO A 163 -16.05 -19.89 -16.78
N SER A 164 -16.77 -18.77 -16.88
CA SER A 164 -16.39 -17.58 -17.65
C SER A 164 -16.01 -16.34 -16.84
N SER A 165 -16.40 -16.16 -15.57
CA SER A 165 -16.10 -14.90 -14.86
C SER A 165 -14.77 -14.94 -14.13
N LEU A 166 -13.84 -14.07 -14.50
CA LEU A 166 -12.70 -13.73 -13.65
C LEU A 166 -13.18 -12.80 -12.52
N GLU A 167 -12.65 -12.98 -11.32
CA GLU A 167 -12.89 -12.11 -10.17
C GLU A 167 -11.78 -11.05 -10.09
N GLU A 168 -12.09 -9.84 -9.63
CA GLU A 168 -11.08 -8.80 -9.40
C GLU A 168 -10.35 -9.07 -8.08
N LEU A 169 -9.02 -9.18 -8.13
CA LEU A 169 -8.16 -9.31 -6.96
C LEU A 169 -7.78 -7.93 -6.40
N MET A 170 -7.36 -7.05 -7.29
CA MET A 170 -7.02 -5.67 -6.97
C MET A 170 -7.08 -4.81 -8.22
N SER A 171 -7.28 -3.51 -8.03
CA SER A 171 -7.08 -2.52 -9.06
C SER A 171 -6.31 -1.32 -8.51
N PHE A 172 -5.58 -0.66 -9.39
CA PHE A 172 -4.86 0.58 -9.11
C PHE A 172 -4.85 1.45 -10.36
N SER A 173 -4.69 2.76 -10.16
CA SER A 173 -4.66 3.73 -11.25
C SER A 173 -3.29 4.36 -11.38
N VAL A 174 -2.97 4.85 -12.58
CA VAL A 174 -1.78 5.64 -12.87
C VAL A 174 -2.19 6.79 -13.81
N PRO A 175 -1.72 8.03 -13.62
CA PRO A 175 -1.97 9.12 -14.56
C PRO A 175 -1.59 8.72 -15.99
N TYR A 176 -2.44 9.08 -16.96
CA TYR A 176 -2.29 8.66 -18.36
C TYR A 176 -0.90 8.99 -18.92
N ASP A 177 -0.43 10.21 -18.67
CA ASP A 177 0.87 10.71 -19.13
C ASP A 177 2.08 9.94 -18.54
N LEU A 178 1.87 9.17 -17.47
CA LEU A 178 2.88 8.36 -16.79
C LEU A 178 2.77 6.86 -17.09
N SER A 179 1.81 6.45 -17.93
CA SER A 179 1.53 5.05 -18.26
C SER A 179 1.27 4.88 -19.75
N MET A 180 2.26 5.17 -20.59
CA MET A 180 2.05 5.22 -22.04
C MET A 180 2.06 3.83 -22.71
N ASN A 181 2.82 2.87 -22.17
CA ASN A 181 2.95 1.52 -22.72
C ASN A 181 2.11 0.48 -21.94
N GLY A 182 1.34 0.93 -20.94
CA GLY A 182 0.48 0.09 -20.11
C GLY A 182 1.24 -1.05 -19.45
N ARG A 183 0.95 -2.29 -19.85
CA ARG A 183 1.55 -3.50 -19.25
C ARG A 183 3.03 -3.71 -19.56
N ASN A 184 3.59 -2.98 -20.52
CA ASN A 184 4.99 -3.13 -20.95
C ASN A 184 5.91 -2.11 -20.25
N GLU A 185 5.39 -1.33 -19.30
CA GLU A 185 6.22 -0.46 -18.48
C GLU A 185 7.14 -1.29 -17.56
N PRO A 186 8.39 -0.90 -17.30
CA PRO A 186 9.32 -1.69 -16.48
C PRO A 186 8.78 -2.01 -15.08
N TRP A 187 8.05 -1.07 -14.47
CA TRP A 187 7.40 -1.26 -13.18
C TRP A 187 6.24 -2.28 -13.28
N ALA A 188 5.47 -2.24 -14.38
CA ALA A 188 4.33 -3.13 -14.60
C ALA A 188 4.78 -4.56 -14.87
N GLU A 189 5.86 -4.73 -15.65
CA GLU A 189 6.47 -6.04 -15.89
C GLU A 189 7.04 -6.65 -14.61
N THR A 190 7.79 -5.86 -13.82
CA THR A 190 8.36 -6.30 -12.54
C THR A 190 7.26 -6.72 -11.58
N PHE A 191 6.21 -5.91 -11.45
CA PHE A 191 5.03 -6.22 -10.65
C PHE A 191 4.36 -7.52 -11.11
N TRP A 192 4.15 -7.68 -12.41
CA TRP A 192 3.48 -8.85 -12.95
C TRP A 192 4.29 -10.14 -12.73
N LEU A 193 5.63 -10.06 -12.83
CA LEU A 193 6.51 -11.17 -12.49
C LEU A 193 6.40 -11.56 -11.01
N GLN A 194 6.34 -10.59 -10.09
CA GLN A 194 6.16 -10.85 -8.66
C GLN A 194 4.80 -11.49 -8.37
N VAL A 195 3.72 -10.96 -8.97
CA VAL A 195 2.37 -11.50 -8.85
C VAL A 195 2.29 -12.93 -9.37
N LYS A 196 2.93 -13.22 -10.51
CA LYS A 196 3.04 -14.58 -11.05
C LYS A 196 3.84 -15.50 -10.13
N ALA A 197 4.96 -15.05 -9.59
CA ALA A 197 5.75 -15.84 -8.64
C ALA A 197 4.93 -16.19 -7.37
N LYS A 198 4.11 -15.27 -6.85
CA LYS A 198 3.17 -15.55 -5.75
C LYS A 198 2.09 -16.56 -6.18
N GLN A 199 1.52 -16.42 -7.38
CA GLN A 199 0.57 -17.39 -7.94
C GLN A 199 1.15 -18.81 -7.97
N GLU A 200 2.41 -18.95 -8.38
CA GLU A 200 3.08 -20.25 -8.49
C GLU A 200 3.16 -20.98 -7.13
N LYS A 201 3.37 -20.23 -6.04
CA LYS A 201 3.34 -20.75 -4.66
C LYS A 201 1.92 -21.15 -4.22
N CYS A 202 0.89 -20.52 -4.79
CA CYS A 202 -0.51 -20.67 -4.39
C CYS A 202 -1.40 -21.31 -5.47
N LYS A 203 -0.84 -22.11 -6.40
CA LYS A 203 -1.60 -22.75 -7.50
C LYS A 203 -2.79 -23.60 -7.06
N HIS A 204 -2.73 -24.12 -5.84
CA HIS A 204 -3.82 -24.90 -5.25
C HIS A 204 -5.05 -24.04 -4.95
N VAL A 205 -4.88 -22.72 -4.77
CA VAL A 205 -5.97 -21.75 -4.59
C VAL A 205 -6.30 -21.04 -5.91
N TRP A 206 -5.29 -20.52 -6.60
CA TRP A 206 -5.45 -19.63 -7.76
C TRP A 206 -5.05 -20.33 -9.07
N ARG A 207 -6.06 -20.57 -9.91
CA ARG A 207 -5.92 -21.28 -11.20
C ARG A 207 -5.24 -20.43 -12.27
N SER A 208 -5.68 -19.19 -12.42
CA SER A 208 -5.19 -18.28 -13.45
C SER A 208 -5.23 -16.84 -12.97
N LEU A 209 -4.29 -16.04 -13.46
CA LEU A 209 -4.22 -14.60 -13.28
C LEU A 209 -4.08 -13.90 -14.63
N GLN A 210 -4.79 -12.78 -14.77
CA GLN A 210 -4.75 -11.88 -15.91
C GLN A 210 -4.62 -10.44 -15.40
N MET A 211 -3.89 -9.61 -16.14
CA MET A 211 -3.87 -8.17 -15.92
C MET A 211 -4.51 -7.48 -17.12
N GLU A 212 -5.47 -6.62 -16.84
CA GLU A 212 -6.12 -5.77 -17.84
C GLU A 212 -5.76 -4.31 -17.57
N VAL A 213 -5.63 -3.54 -18.65
CA VAL A 213 -5.41 -2.09 -18.59
C VAL A 213 -6.56 -1.45 -19.34
N GLY A 214 -7.31 -0.60 -18.67
CA GLY A 214 -8.39 0.19 -19.24
C GLY A 214 -8.17 1.68 -19.00
N GLU A 215 -8.92 2.50 -19.69
CA GLU A 215 -8.94 3.95 -19.48
C GLU A 215 -10.07 4.33 -18.52
N CYS A 216 -9.77 5.23 -17.60
CA CYS A 216 -10.72 5.85 -16.71
C CYS A 216 -10.76 7.34 -17.04
N TYR A 217 -11.95 7.82 -17.41
CA TYR A 217 -12.17 9.24 -17.69
C TYR A 217 -12.06 10.07 -16.40
N PRO A 218 -11.68 11.35 -16.52
CA PRO A 218 -11.64 12.27 -15.38
C PRO A 218 -12.93 12.21 -14.56
N GLN A 219 -12.79 12.00 -13.25
CA GLN A 219 -13.89 11.92 -12.32
C GLN A 219 -13.49 12.56 -10.99
N ALA A 220 -14.46 13.07 -10.23
CA ALA A 220 -14.18 13.65 -8.93
C ALA A 220 -13.63 12.58 -7.97
N ILE A 221 -12.40 12.76 -7.50
CA ILE A 221 -11.75 11.89 -6.52
C ILE A 221 -11.77 12.56 -5.16
N ALA A 222 -12.13 11.80 -4.14
CA ALA A 222 -11.98 12.18 -2.74
C ALA A 222 -10.82 11.38 -2.14
N LEU A 223 -9.88 12.09 -1.51
CA LEU A 223 -8.71 11.54 -0.81
C LEU A 223 -8.89 11.66 0.70
#